data_AF-A0A8D9AN57-F1
#
_entry.id   AF-A0A8D9AN57-F1
#
_cell.length_a   1.000
_cell.length_b   1.000
_cell.length_c   1.000
_cell.angle_alpha   90.00
_cell.angle_beta   90.00
_cell.angle_gamma   90.00
#
_symmetry.space_group_name_H-M   'P 1'
#
loop_
_entity.id
_entity.type
_entity.pdbx_description
1 polymer ?
#
loop_
_entity_poly.entity_id
_entity_poly.type
_entity_poly.pdbx_seq_one_letter_code
_entity_poly.pdbx_strand_id
1 'polypeptide(L)'
;NPNFVFDINKSNIVDSCLSVVAQTFMDSCSTSDHRLGKDSPSSKLLYAKDIPAYKEWVERYYSDIKSMPAISDQDMNAMLAEESRLHISEFSTNCALYELYTYASKYNEQLTVTLEEDEFSQKQRLAYKLEQVHNIMIAE
;
A
#
# COMPACT_ATOMS: atom_id res chain seq x y z
N ASN A 1 -5.99 -11.35 -5.48
CA ASN A 1 -5.92 -12.51 -4.57
C ASN A 1 -7.20 -12.61 -3.75
N PRO A 2 -8.24 -13.30 -4.25
CA PRO A 2 -9.54 -13.36 -3.57
C PRO A 2 -9.49 -14.10 -2.23
N ASN A 3 -8.54 -15.02 -2.06
CA ASN A 3 -8.27 -15.72 -0.82
C ASN A 3 -7.69 -14.84 0.30
N PHE A 4 -7.41 -13.55 0.05
CA PHE A 4 -7.10 -12.57 1.11
C PHE A 4 -8.37 -11.95 1.71
N VAL A 5 -9.51 -12.07 1.03
CA VAL A 5 -10.80 -11.51 1.45
C VAL A 5 -11.75 -12.60 1.91
N PHE A 6 -11.68 -13.78 1.28
CA PHE A 6 -12.57 -14.91 1.53
C PHE A 6 -11.78 -16.14 1.93
N ASP A 7 -12.35 -16.96 2.82
CA ASP A 7 -11.82 -18.28 3.17
C ASP A 7 -12.11 -19.29 2.03
N ILE A 8 -11.28 -19.24 1.00
CA ILE A 8 -11.39 -20.09 -0.19
C ILE A 8 -10.04 -20.64 -0.62
N ASN A 9 -10.05 -21.85 -1.17
CA ASN A 9 -8.88 -22.39 -1.85
C ASN A 9 -8.83 -21.91 -3.31
N LYS A 10 -7.81 -21.13 -3.66
CA LYS A 10 -7.55 -20.67 -5.03
C LYS A 10 -6.70 -21.70 -5.77
N SER A 11 -7.30 -22.44 -6.70
CA SER A 11 -6.54 -23.39 -7.54
C SER A 11 -5.62 -22.69 -8.53
N ASN A 12 -4.56 -23.38 -9.00
CA ASN A 12 -3.61 -22.83 -9.98
C ASN A 12 -4.28 -22.40 -11.30
N ILE A 13 -5.32 -23.13 -11.72
CA ILE A 13 -6.09 -22.79 -12.93
C ILE A 13 -6.85 -21.48 -12.71
N VAL A 14 -7.55 -21.35 -11.58
CA VAL A 14 -8.28 -20.12 -11.23
C VAL A 14 -7.31 -18.95 -11.11
N ASP A 15 -6.14 -19.14 -10.50
CA ASP A 15 -5.12 -18.11 -10.38
C ASP A 15 -4.60 -17.63 -11.75
N SER A 16 -4.39 -18.57 -12.68
CA SER A 16 -3.98 -18.25 -14.05
C SER A 16 -5.06 -17.43 -14.78
N CYS A 17 -6.34 -17.80 -14.62
CA CYS A 17 -7.45 -17.03 -15.17
C CYS A 17 -7.56 -15.63 -14.54
N LEU A 18 -7.42 -15.52 -13.22
CA LEU A 18 -7.44 -14.23 -12.52
C LEU A 18 -6.28 -13.33 -12.91
N SER A 19 -5.13 -13.88 -13.27
CA SER A 19 -3.99 -13.10 -13.77
C SER A 19 -4.31 -12.42 -15.10
N VAL A 20 -5.06 -13.10 -15.98
CA VAL A 20 -5.55 -12.50 -17.23
C VAL A 20 -6.52 -11.34 -16.94
N VAL A 21 -7.48 -11.56 -16.04
CA VAL A 21 -8.44 -10.51 -15.63
C VAL A 21 -7.72 -9.32 -14.99
N ALA A 22 -6.73 -9.56 -14.13
CA ALA A 22 -5.92 -8.52 -13.51
C ALA A 22 -5.13 -7.73 -14.55
N GLN A 23 -4.56 -8.40 -15.57
CA GLN A 23 -3.88 -7.71 -16.66
C GLN A 23 -4.85 -6.81 -17.45
N THR A 24 -6.04 -7.30 -17.77
CA THR A 24 -7.07 -6.48 -18.44
C THR A 24 -7.48 -5.28 -17.59
N PHE A 25 -7.62 -5.45 -16.28
CA PHE A 25 -7.89 -4.35 -15.36
C PHE A 25 -6.74 -3.32 -15.36
N MET A 26 -5.48 -3.76 -15.30
CA MET A 26 -4.32 -2.87 -15.40
C MET A 26 -4.28 -2.11 -16.73
N ASP A 27 -4.55 -2.79 -17.85
CA ASP A 27 -4.60 -2.18 -19.18
C ASP A 27 -5.70 -1.11 -19.27
N SER A 28 -6.83 -1.33 -18.58
CA SER A 28 -7.94 -0.39 -18.50
C SER A 28 -7.61 0.87 -17.71
N CYS A 29 -6.64 0.81 -16.80
CA CYS A 29 -6.13 1.97 -16.05
C CYS A 29 -4.98 2.70 -16.75
N SER A 30 -4.51 2.21 -17.91
CA SER A 30 -3.38 2.80 -18.63
C SER A 30 -3.80 3.99 -19.49
N THR A 31 -3.01 5.06 -19.48
CA THR A 31 -3.15 6.20 -20.42
C THR A 31 -2.53 5.92 -21.80
N SER A 32 -1.81 4.81 -21.96
CA SER A 32 -1.13 4.48 -23.21
C SER A 32 -2.07 3.83 -24.23
N ASP A 33 -1.88 4.15 -25.51
CA ASP A 33 -2.65 3.54 -26.59
C ASP A 33 -2.48 2.02 -26.63
N HIS A 34 -3.60 1.33 -26.84
CA HIS A 34 -3.65 -0.11 -26.89
C HIS A 34 -3.19 -0.62 -28.26
N ARG A 35 -1.87 -0.65 -28.49
CA ARG A 35 -1.30 -1.21 -29.72
C ARG A 35 -1.38 -2.74 -29.68
N LEU A 36 -2.07 -3.29 -30.68
CA LEU A 36 -2.25 -4.72 -30.89
C LEU A 36 -1.59 -5.15 -32.19
N GLY A 37 -0.99 -6.32 -32.17
CA GLY A 37 -0.35 -6.94 -33.33
C GLY A 37 -0.27 -8.45 -33.16
N LYS A 38 0.23 -9.13 -34.19
CA LYS A 38 0.37 -10.61 -34.21
C LYS A 38 1.19 -11.19 -33.04
N ASP A 39 2.08 -10.38 -32.47
CA ASP A 39 2.96 -10.77 -31.36
C ASP A 39 2.38 -10.35 -29.98
N SER A 40 1.14 -9.83 -29.95
CA SER A 40 0.47 -9.51 -28.69
C SER A 40 0.03 -10.77 -27.95
N PRO A 41 0.16 -10.82 -26.61
CA PRO A 41 -0.29 -11.97 -25.83
C PRO A 41 -1.78 -12.25 -26.05
N SER A 42 -2.17 -13.53 -26.09
CA SER A 42 -3.56 -13.95 -26.32
C SER A 42 -4.54 -13.36 -25.29
N SER A 43 -4.10 -13.19 -24.04
CA SER A 43 -4.86 -12.53 -22.98
C SER A 43 -5.23 -11.08 -23.31
N LYS A 44 -4.34 -10.36 -23.99
CA LYS A 44 -4.54 -8.98 -24.44
C LYS A 44 -5.50 -8.91 -25.62
N LEU A 45 -5.39 -9.86 -26.54
CA LEU A 45 -6.30 -9.97 -27.69
C LEU A 45 -7.74 -10.32 -27.27
N LEU A 46 -7.89 -11.10 -26.20
CA LEU A 46 -9.19 -11.54 -25.69
C LEU A 46 -10.11 -10.38 -25.30
N TYR A 47 -9.56 -9.34 -24.67
CA TYR A 47 -10.32 -8.18 -24.16
C TYR A 47 -10.05 -6.88 -24.92
N ALA A 48 -9.36 -6.97 -26.06
CA ALA A 48 -8.97 -5.84 -26.90
C ALA A 48 -10.11 -4.87 -27.22
N LYS A 49 -11.33 -5.40 -27.41
CA LYS A 49 -12.51 -4.62 -27.79
C LYS A 49 -13.19 -3.94 -26.60
N ASP A 50 -13.01 -4.47 -25.39
CA ASP A 50 -13.67 -3.98 -24.18
C ASP A 50 -12.84 -2.90 -23.47
N ILE A 51 -11.51 -2.99 -23.57
CA ILE A 51 -10.56 -2.08 -22.92
C ILE A 51 -10.85 -0.59 -23.20
N PRO A 52 -11.17 -0.14 -24.43
CA PRO A 52 -11.51 1.26 -24.68
C PRO A 52 -12.67 1.76 -23.81
N ALA A 53 -13.74 0.97 -23.67
CA ALA A 53 -14.88 1.34 -22.83
C ALA A 53 -14.51 1.37 -21.34
N TYR A 54 -13.69 0.42 -20.88
CA TYR A 54 -13.22 0.41 -19.50
C TYR A 54 -12.33 1.62 -19.18
N LYS A 55 -11.50 2.06 -20.12
CA LYS A 55 -10.71 3.30 -19.97
C LYS A 55 -11.60 4.52 -19.80
N GLU A 56 -12.66 4.65 -20.60
CA GLU A 56 -13.64 5.73 -20.43
C GLU A 56 -14.30 5.71 -19.03
N TRP A 57 -14.57 4.51 -18.49
CA TRP A 57 -15.09 4.39 -17.12
C TRP A 57 -14.09 4.83 -16.07
N VAL A 58 -12.81 4.47 -16.22
CA VAL A 58 -11.73 4.89 -15.30
C VAL A 58 -11.52 6.40 -15.36
N GLU A 59 -11.53 6.99 -16.57
CA GLU A 59 -11.42 8.43 -16.75
C GLU A 59 -12.59 9.17 -16.09
N ARG A 60 -13.82 8.69 -16.29
CA ARG A 60 -15.01 9.25 -15.62
C ARG A 60 -14.91 9.09 -14.11
N TYR A 61 -14.51 7.92 -13.61
CA TYR A 61 -14.37 7.67 -12.18
C TYR A 61 -13.45 8.69 -11.49
N TYR A 62 -12.28 8.97 -12.07
CA TYR A 62 -11.38 10.00 -11.53
C TYR A 62 -11.91 11.42 -11.70
N SER A 63 -12.61 11.71 -12.81
CA SER A 63 -13.27 13.00 -13.02
C SER A 63 -14.33 13.28 -11.96
N ASP A 64 -15.16 12.27 -11.67
CA ASP A 64 -16.22 12.36 -10.68
C ASP A 64 -15.63 12.57 -9.29
N ILE A 65 -14.62 11.79 -8.88
CA ILE A 65 -13.92 11.98 -7.58
C ILE A 65 -13.35 13.39 -7.47
N LYS A 66 -12.69 13.89 -8.52
CA LYS A 66 -12.11 15.24 -8.53
C LYS A 66 -13.18 16.33 -8.38
N SER A 67 -14.40 16.07 -8.86
CA SER A 67 -15.52 17.00 -8.76
C SER A 67 -16.21 16.99 -7.38
N MET A 68 -15.93 15.98 -6.54
CA MET A 68 -16.53 15.89 -5.20
C MET A 68 -16.02 17.01 -4.28
N PRO A 69 -16.83 17.45 -3.31
CA PRO A 69 -16.37 18.36 -2.27
C PRO A 69 -15.15 17.80 -1.52
N ALA A 70 -14.21 18.69 -1.18
CA ALA A 70 -13.07 18.30 -0.35
C ALA A 70 -13.55 17.83 1.03
N ILE A 71 -12.94 16.75 1.52
CA ILE A 71 -13.16 16.25 2.88
C ILE A 71 -12.44 17.19 3.85
N SER A 72 -13.13 17.61 4.91
CA SER A 72 -12.51 18.47 5.92
C SER A 72 -11.52 17.68 6.79
N ASP A 73 -10.51 18.35 7.33
CA ASP A 73 -9.57 17.71 8.27
C ASP A 73 -10.29 17.15 9.50
N GLN A 74 -11.38 17.79 9.93
CA GLN A 74 -12.20 17.32 11.05
C GLN A 74 -12.87 15.98 10.71
N ASP A 75 -13.50 15.87 9.55
CA ASP A 75 -14.19 14.64 9.13
C ASP A 75 -13.19 13.50 8.89
N MET A 76 -12.04 13.82 8.27
CA MET A 76 -10.96 12.85 8.04
C MET A 76 -10.42 12.32 9.37
N ASN A 77 -10.12 13.20 10.33
CA ASN A 77 -9.64 12.79 11.65
C ASN A 77 -10.69 11.98 12.43
N ALA A 78 -11.96 12.36 12.33
CA ALA A 78 -13.05 11.61 12.97
C ALA A 78 -13.16 10.20 12.40
N MET A 79 -13.08 10.04 11.07
CA MET A 79 -13.09 8.73 10.42
C MET A 79 -11.88 7.89 10.83
N LEU A 80 -10.66 8.45 10.77
CA LEU A 80 -9.44 7.73 11.16
C LEU A 80 -9.44 7.32 12.65
N ALA A 81 -9.98 8.15 13.53
CA ALA A 81 -10.09 7.84 14.95
C ALA A 81 -11.09 6.69 15.18
N GLU A 82 -12.20 6.66 14.44
CA GLU A 82 -13.18 5.58 14.53
C GLU A 82 -12.61 4.25 14.01
N GLU A 83 -11.97 4.24 12.85
CA GLU A 83 -11.30 3.05 12.31
C GLU A 83 -10.21 2.52 13.28
N SER A 84 -9.40 3.43 13.84
CA SER A 84 -8.38 3.06 14.85
C SER A 84 -9.00 2.42 16.09
N ARG A 85 -10.15 2.94 16.53
CA ARG A 85 -10.89 2.41 17.69
C ARG A 85 -11.49 1.04 17.40
N LEU A 86 -12.02 0.83 16.20
CA LEU A 86 -12.63 -0.45 15.80
C LEU A 86 -11.60 -1.59 15.78
N HIS A 87 -10.36 -1.31 15.38
CA HIS A 87 -9.34 -2.33 15.16
C HIS A 87 -8.21 -2.37 16.22
N ILE A 88 -8.36 -1.64 17.33
CA ILE A 88 -7.29 -1.45 18.34
C ILE A 88 -6.74 -2.77 18.93
N SER A 89 -7.56 -3.81 19.00
CA SER A 89 -7.21 -5.10 19.60
C SER A 89 -7.06 -6.23 18.57
N GLU A 90 -7.05 -5.94 17.27
CA GLU A 90 -6.97 -6.97 16.23
C GLU A 90 -5.54 -7.47 15.99
N PHE A 91 -4.53 -6.65 16.33
CA PHE A 91 -3.14 -6.93 16.03
C PHE A 91 -2.26 -6.87 17.28
N SER A 92 -1.23 -7.72 17.33
CA SER A 92 -0.21 -7.66 18.36
C SER A 92 0.82 -6.56 18.03
N THR A 93 0.63 -5.38 18.60
CA THR A 93 1.57 -4.26 18.44
C THR A 93 2.98 -4.60 18.91
N ASN A 94 3.10 -5.38 20.00
CA ASN A 94 4.41 -5.75 20.56
C ASN A 94 5.21 -6.62 19.59
N CYS A 95 4.57 -7.60 18.94
CA CYS A 95 5.25 -8.43 17.93
C CYS A 95 5.70 -7.59 16.73
N ALA A 96 4.84 -6.69 16.25
CA ALA A 96 5.19 -5.79 15.15
C ALA A 96 6.36 -4.85 15.50
N LEU A 97 6.37 -4.30 16.71
CA LEU A 97 7.46 -3.44 17.19
C LEU A 97 8.78 -4.20 17.30
N TYR A 98 8.77 -5.44 17.78
CA TYR A 98 9.97 -6.28 17.85
C TYR A 98 10.56 -6.53 16.46
N GLU A 99 9.72 -6.93 15.49
CA GLU A 99 10.16 -7.15 14.11
C GLU A 99 10.67 -5.86 13.46
N LEU A 100 10.01 -4.72 13.67
CA LEU A 100 10.48 -3.42 13.19
C LEU A 100 11.82 -3.02 13.80
N TYR A 101 12.02 -3.30 15.09
CA TYR A 101 13.28 -3.00 15.76
C TYR A 101 14.46 -3.75 15.15
N THR A 102 14.27 -4.95 14.58
CA THR A 102 15.36 -5.66 13.90
C THR A 102 15.99 -4.83 12.78
N TYR A 103 15.19 -4.04 12.06
CA TYR A 103 15.67 -3.11 11.05
C TYR A 103 16.34 -1.88 11.68
N ALA A 104 15.76 -1.32 12.74
CA ALA A 104 16.34 -0.18 13.44
C ALA A 104 17.73 -0.52 14.00
N SER A 105 17.89 -1.70 14.61
CA SER A 105 19.16 -2.22 15.11
C SER A 105 20.17 -2.42 13.98
N LYS A 106 19.75 -3.05 12.86
CA LYS A 106 20.62 -3.29 11.69
C LYS A 106 21.18 -2.00 11.09
N TYR A 107 20.42 -0.91 11.12
CA TYR A 107 20.78 0.38 10.53
C TYR A 107 21.03 1.46 11.59
N ASN A 108 21.40 1.06 12.81
CA ASN A 108 21.48 1.97 13.96
C ASN A 108 22.42 3.16 13.72
N GLU A 109 23.59 2.92 13.11
CA GLU A 109 24.57 3.98 12.81
C GLU A 109 23.99 5.01 11.84
N GLN A 110 23.42 4.55 10.71
CA GLN A 110 22.85 5.44 9.71
C GLN A 110 21.65 6.22 10.26
N LEU A 111 20.81 5.58 11.06
CA LEU A 111 19.68 6.24 11.72
C LEU A 111 20.16 7.30 12.72
N THR A 112 21.18 6.99 13.53
CA THR A 112 21.74 7.93 14.51
C THR A 112 22.30 9.16 13.81
N VAL A 113 23.15 8.97 12.79
CA VAL A 113 23.73 10.08 12.01
C VAL A 113 22.62 10.95 11.40
N THR A 114 21.60 10.34 10.78
CA THR A 114 20.50 11.09 10.17
C THR A 114 19.70 11.89 11.22
N LEU A 115 19.46 11.32 12.40
CA LEU A 115 18.75 11.99 13.50
C LEU A 115 19.60 13.09 14.16
N GLU A 116 20.93 12.99 14.10
CA GLU A 116 21.86 14.00 14.58
C GLU A 116 22.07 15.13 13.57
N GLU A 117 21.85 14.91 12.27
CA GLU A 117 21.96 15.96 11.25
C GLU A 117 20.67 16.80 11.11
N ASP A 118 19.50 16.23 11.40
CA ASP A 118 18.21 16.90 11.27
C ASP A 118 17.88 17.83 12.46
N GLU A 119 17.61 19.11 12.17
CA GLU A 119 17.37 20.14 13.19
C GLU A 119 16.13 19.85 14.05
N PHE A 120 15.07 19.29 13.46
CA PHE A 120 13.87 18.91 14.20
C PHE A 120 14.16 17.76 15.17
N SER A 121 14.88 16.74 14.69
CA SER A 121 15.28 15.57 15.46
C SER A 121 16.21 15.92 16.62
N GLN A 122 17.16 16.82 16.42
CA GLN A 122 18.01 17.37 17.47
C GLN A 122 17.18 18.06 18.57
N LYS A 123 16.26 18.96 18.17
CA LYS A 123 15.37 19.68 19.11
C LYS A 123 14.53 18.71 19.96
N GLN A 124 14.09 17.60 19.36
CA GLN A 124 13.29 16.57 20.02
C GLN A 124 14.11 15.45 20.69
N ARG A 125 15.45 15.53 20.60
CA ARG A 125 16.41 14.54 21.11
C ARG A 125 16.12 13.11 20.64
N LEU A 126 15.78 12.95 19.35
CA LEU A 126 15.33 11.66 18.83
C LEU A 126 16.45 10.61 18.76
N ALA A 127 17.69 10.99 18.42
CA ALA A 127 18.84 10.09 18.45
C ALA A 127 19.05 9.46 19.84
N TYR A 128 18.98 10.30 20.88
CA TYR A 128 19.06 9.85 22.27
C TYR A 128 17.91 8.90 22.66
N LYS A 129 16.67 9.19 22.23
CA LYS A 129 15.54 8.28 22.48
C LYS A 129 15.71 6.92 21.78
N LEU A 130 16.27 6.91 20.57
CA LEU A 130 16.59 5.67 19.85
C LEU A 130 17.65 4.87 20.61
N GLU A 131 18.69 5.53 21.11
CA GLU A 131 19.72 4.91 21.96
C GLU A 131 19.11 4.31 23.24
N GLN A 132 18.17 5.00 23.88
CA GLN A 132 17.45 4.45 25.04
C GLN A 132 16.70 3.15 24.70
N VAL A 133 16.01 3.12 23.56
CA VAL A 133 15.33 1.91 23.09
C VAL A 133 16.35 0.79 22.83
N HIS A 134 17.46 1.10 22.16
CA HIS A 134 18.53 0.13 21.90
C HIS A 134 19.07 -0.51 23.20
N ASN A 135 19.32 0.31 24.22
CA ASN A 135 19.80 -0.16 25.51
C ASN A 135 18.80 -1.06 26.24
N ILE A 136 17.49 -0.75 26.15
CA ILE A 136 16.44 -1.61 26.72
C ILE A 136 16.42 -2.96 25.99
N MET A 137 16.45 -2.94 24.67
CA MET A 137 16.37 -4.15 23.84
C MET A 137 17.61 -5.06 23.91
N ILE A 138 18.77 -4.54 24.32
CA ILE A 138 19.99 -5.34 24.57
C ILE A 138 19.99 -5.96 25.97
N ALA A 139 19.24 -5.38 26.91
CA ALA A 139 19.16 -5.85 28.29
C ALA A 139 18.22 -7.04 28.47
N GLU A 140 17.43 -7.39 27.45
CA GLU A 140 16.60 -8.61 27.35
C GLU A 140 17.35 -9.77 26.69
#